data_AF-A0A1T9B8W6-F1
#
_entry.id   AF-A0A1T9B8W6-F1
#
_cell.length_a   1.000
_cell.length_b   1.000
_cell.length_c   1.000
_cell.angle_alpha   90.00
_cell.angle_beta   90.00
_cell.angle_gamma   90.00
#
_symmetry.space_group_name_H-M   'P 1'
#
loop_
_entity.id
_entity.type
_entity.pdbx_description
1 polymer ?
#
loop_
_entity_poly.entity_id
_entity_poly.type
_entity_poly.pdbx_seq_one_letter_code
_entity_poly.pdbx_strand_id
1 'polypeptide(L)' 'MLNALWTPLFFGLGWRGAALAEIVVLWIALVVTIALFWVRSRVAAVLLLPYLVWTTFAACLNFAVWQLNTAAV' A
#
# COMPACT_ATOMS: atom_id res chain seq x y z
N MET A 1 -2.11 8.47 9.51
CA MET A 1 -3.13 8.08 8.52
C MET A 1 -2.44 7.71 7.22
N LEU A 2 -1.72 6.57 7.21
CA LEU A 2 -0.87 6.17 6.07
C LEU A 2 -1.70 6.05 4.78
N ASN A 3 -2.79 5.26 4.82
CA ASN A 3 -3.67 5.07 3.67
C ASN A 3 -4.19 6.39 3.04
N ALA A 4 -4.52 7.38 3.88
CA ALA A 4 -5.02 8.68 3.41
C ALA A 4 -3.94 9.54 2.72
N LEU A 5 -2.66 9.29 3.00
CA LEU A 5 -1.54 10.02 2.44
C LEU A 5 -1.18 9.57 1.03
N TRP A 6 -1.46 8.30 0.70
CA TRP A 6 -1.15 7.72 -0.61
C TRP A 6 -1.82 8.46 -1.78
N THR A 7 -3.14 8.67 -1.69
CA THR A 7 -3.95 9.28 -2.76
C THR A 7 -3.46 10.68 -3.16
N PRO A 8 -3.23 11.64 -2.23
CA PRO A 8 -2.71 12.95 -2.61
C PRO A 8 -1.27 12.90 -3.13
N LEU A 9 -0.41 11.98 -2.65
CA LEU A 9 0.94 11.81 -3.20
C LEU A 9 0.92 11.29 -4.64
N PHE A 10 0.07 10.29 -4.93
CA PHE A 10 0.03 9.65 -6.23
C PHE A 10 -0.73 10.48 -7.28
N PHE A 11 -1.95 10.94 -6.96
CA PHE A 11 -2.81 11.65 -7.91
C PHE A 11 -2.67 13.17 -7.82
N GLY A 12 -2.51 13.73 -6.61
CA GLY A 12 -2.48 15.18 -6.41
C GLY A 12 -1.13 15.80 -6.80
N LEU A 13 -0.04 15.29 -6.23
CA LEU A 13 1.31 15.80 -6.46
C LEU A 13 2.04 15.11 -7.63
N GLY A 14 1.53 13.96 -8.10
CA GLY A 14 2.16 13.18 -9.16
C GLY A 14 3.51 12.57 -8.75
N TRP A 15 3.87 12.60 -7.46
CA TRP A 15 5.14 12.11 -6.92
C TRP A 15 5.10 10.59 -6.76
N ARG A 16 5.02 9.87 -7.90
CA ARG A 16 4.82 8.41 -7.95
C ARG A 16 5.88 7.64 -7.16
N GLY A 17 7.14 8.05 -7.19
CA GLY A 17 8.20 7.43 -6.37
C GLY A 17 8.00 7.60 -4.86
N ALA A 18 7.57 8.78 -4.41
CA ALA A 18 7.25 9.02 -2.99
C ALA A 18 5.99 8.26 -2.57
N ALA A 19 4.98 8.19 -3.45
CA ALA A 19 3.78 7.38 -3.22
C ALA A 19 4.10 5.87 -3.14
N LEU A 20 5.10 5.39 -3.88
CA LEU A 20 5.59 4.01 -3.77
C LEU A 20 6.26 3.75 -2.41
N ALA A 21 7.11 4.66 -1.95
CA ALA A 21 7.72 4.53 -0.63
C ALA A 21 6.64 4.52 0.48
N GLU A 22 5.66 5.41 0.40
CA GLU A 22 4.55 5.48 1.35
C GLU A 22 3.72 4.17 1.36
N ILE A 23 3.34 3.65 0.18
CA ILE A 23 2.51 2.44 0.13
C ILE A 23 3.25 1.20 0.66
N VAL A 24 4.58 1.14 0.55
CA VAL A 24 5.39 0.08 1.17
C VAL A 24 5.35 0.18 2.69
N VAL A 25 5.44 1.39 3.26
CA VAL A 25 5.28 1.59 4.71
C VAL A 25 3.88 1.18 5.16
N LEU A 26 2.84 1.56 4.41
CA LEU A 26 1.46 1.14 4.67
C LEU A 26 1.32 -0.39 4.63
N TRP A 27 1.92 -1.04 3.63
CA TRP A 27 1.86 -2.50 3.47
C TRP A 27 2.52 -3.22 4.65
N ILE A 28 3.70 -2.77 5.10
CA ILE A 28 4.38 -3.33 6.28
C ILE A 28 3.52 -3.15 7.53
N ALA A 29 2.99 -1.94 7.75
CA ALA A 29 2.10 -1.66 8.89
C ALA A 29 0.85 -2.57 8.87
N LEU A 30 0.30 -2.84 7.69
CA LEU A 30 -0.84 -3.74 7.52
C LEU A 30 -0.49 -5.19 7.85
N VAL A 31 0.66 -5.70 7.39
CA VAL A 31 1.13 -7.06 7.75
C VAL A 31 1.37 -7.20 9.25
N VAL A 32 2.01 -6.20 9.88
CA VAL A 32 2.20 -6.19 11.34
C VAL A 32 0.85 -6.22 12.06
N THR A 33 -0.11 -5.42 11.59
CA THR A 33 -1.47 -5.41 12.16
C THR A 33 -2.13 -6.80 12.04
N ILE A 34 -2.05 -7.44 10.88
CA ILE A 34 -2.57 -8.80 10.68
C ILE A 34 -1.91 -9.79 11.63
N ALA A 35 -0.59 -9.75 11.78
CA ALA A 35 0.15 -10.64 12.68
C ALA A 35 -0.27 -10.46 14.15
N LEU A 36 -0.44 -9.22 14.61
CA LEU A 36 -0.91 -8.91 15.96
C LEU A 36 -2.35 -9.42 16.19
N PHE A 37 -3.24 -9.23 15.20
CA PHE A 37 -4.61 -9.74 15.28
C PHE A 37 -4.68 -11.27 15.15
N TRP A 38 -3.74 -11.92 14.47
CA TRP A 38 -3.74 -13.37 14.29
C TRP A 38 -3.71 -14.12 15.63
N VAL A 39 -2.96 -13.58 16.60
CA VAL A 39 -2.86 -14.14 17.97
C VAL A 39 -4.09 -13.80 18.80
N ARG A 40 -4.69 -12.61 18.62
CA ARG A 40 -5.79 -12.12 19.46
C ARG A 40 -7.19 -12.50 18.98
N SER A 41 -7.44 -12.39 17.68
CA SER A 41 -8.72 -12.66 17.02
C SER A 41 -8.49 -13.02 15.55
N ARG A 42 -8.54 -14.31 15.26
CA ARG A 42 -8.37 -14.83 13.89
C ARG A 42 -9.39 -14.24 12.91
N VAL A 43 -10.62 -14.00 13.37
CA VAL A 43 -11.66 -13.37 12.54
C VAL A 43 -11.24 -11.97 12.10
N ALA A 44 -10.73 -11.15 13.03
CA ALA A 44 -10.25 -9.80 12.71
C ALA A 44 -9.06 -9.85 11.73
N ALA A 45 -8.13 -10.78 11.91
CA ALA A 45 -6.99 -10.94 11.00
C ALA A 45 -7.43 -11.38 9.59
N VAL A 46 -8.37 -12.31 9.48
CA VAL A 46 -8.92 -12.78 8.19
C VAL A 46 -9.66 -11.66 7.47
N LEU A 47 -10.40 -10.81 8.19
CA LEU A 47 -11.08 -9.63 7.61
C LEU A 47 -10.11 -8.60 7.02
N LEU A 48 -8.84 -8.60 7.44
CA LEU A 48 -7.79 -7.73 6.91
C LEU A 48 -7.08 -8.34 5.67
N LEU A 49 -7.22 -9.64 5.40
CA LEU A 49 -6.58 -10.27 4.24
C LEU A 49 -7.06 -9.69 2.89
N PRO A 50 -8.36 -9.43 2.65
CA PRO A 50 -8.81 -8.75 1.44
C PRO A 50 -8.15 -7.38 1.27
N TYR A 51 -7.94 -6.67 2.38
CA TYR A 51 -7.28 -5.37 2.37
C TYR A 51 -5.78 -5.50 2.04
N LEU A 52 -5.10 -6.54 2.51
CA LEU A 52 -3.71 -6.84 2.13
C LEU A 52 -3.57 -7.16 0.64
N VAL A 53 -4.48 -7.97 0.10
CA VAL A 53 -4.53 -8.30 -1.33
C VAL A 53 -4.68 -7.02 -2.16
N TRP A 54 -5.65 -6.17 -1.80
CA TRP A 54 -5.86 -4.89 -2.48
C TRP A 54 -4.65 -3.96 -2.39
N THR A 55 -4.04 -3.83 -1.20
CA THR A 55 -2.88 -2.95 -1.01
C THR A 55 -1.67 -3.44 -1.80
N THR A 56 -1.53 -4.76 -1.95
CA THR A 56 -0.49 -5.36 -2.82
C THR A 56 -0.73 -5.01 -4.28
N PHE A 57 -1.97 -5.13 -4.77
CA PHE A 57 -2.32 -4.72 -6.13
C PHE A 57 -2.02 -3.22 -6.37
N ALA A 58 -2.40 -2.35 -5.43
CA ALA A 58 -2.12 -0.93 -5.51
C ALA A 58 -0.59 -0.64 -5.53
N ALA A 59 0.22 -1.40 -4.79
CA ALA A 59 1.67 -1.25 -4.81
C ALA A 59 2.26 -1.64 -6.18
N CYS A 60 1.81 -2.76 -6.76
CA CYS A 60 2.19 -3.18 -8.10
C CYS A 60 1.78 -2.16 -9.16
N LEU A 61 0.56 -1.62 -9.06
CA LEU A 61 0.08 -0.57 -9.96
C LEU A 61 0.93 0.70 -9.87
N ASN A 62 1.23 1.14 -8.64
CA ASN A 62 2.06 2.32 -8.41
C ASN A 62 3.46 2.13 -9.01
N PHE A 63 4.08 0.98 -8.76
CA PHE A 63 5.38 0.62 -9.33
C PHE A 63 5.35 0.62 -10.86
N ALA A 64 4.35 -0.03 -11.49
CA ALA A 64 4.21 -0.08 -12.93
C ALA A 64 4.06 1.32 -13.54
N VAL A 65 3.20 2.17 -12.96
CA VAL A 65 3.02 3.55 -13.40
C VAL A 65 4.32 4.35 -13.25
N TRP A 66 5.02 4.21 -12.13
CA TRP A 66 6.30 4.88 -11.92
C TRP A 66 7.35 4.45 -12.95
N GLN A 67 7.50 3.14 -13.19
CA GLN A 67 8.45 2.59 -14.16
C GLN A 67 8.14 3.06 -15.59
N LEU A 68 6.90 2.94 -16.05
CA LEU A 68 6.48 3.32 -17.40
C LEU A 68 6.64 4.82 -17.68
N ASN A 69 6.50 5.66 -16.65
CA ASN A 69 6.65 7.11 -16.80
C ASN A 69 8.10 7.58 -16.61
N THR A 70 8.94 6.80 -15.93
CA THR A 70 10.38 7.11 -15.79
C THR A 70 11.19 6.61 -16.98
N ALA A 71 10.79 5.50 -17.59
CA ALA A 71 11.43 4.94 -18.79
C ALA A 71 11.11 5.70 -20.10
N ALA A 72 10.13 6.61 -20.07
CA ALA A 72 9.74 7.45 -21.21
C ALA A 72 10.52 8.78 -21.28
N VAL A 73 11.52 8.95 -20.43
CA VAL A 73 12.49 10.06 -20.41
C VAL A 73 13.82 9.56 -20.94
#